data_AF-A0A4Q3WVE6-F1
#
_entry.id   AF-A0A4Q3WVE6-F1
#
_cell.length_a   1.000
_cell.length_b   1.000
_cell.length_c   1.000
_cell.angle_alpha   90.00
_cell.angle_beta   90.00
_cell.angle_gamma   90.00
#
_symmetry.space_group_name_H-M   'P 1'
#
loop_
_entity.id
_entity.type
_entity.pdbx_description
1 polymer ?
#
loop_
_entity_poly.entity_id
_entity_poly.type
_entity_poly.pdbx_seq_one_letter_code
_entity_poly.pdbx_strand_id
1 'polypeptide(L)'
;MSFAAKIDGSDSIHIEGDKVWYIHHDWDLPGRNGGTKDPTYINGAEWQPNWDGNNSDKFTLTSPLPSDSERTLKIDVLKLGGDALPRGKDSNITIRQNPIAANNYHAVLHIDDNNDPGAHWFIFSVSWSEENRVAN
;
A
#
# COMPACT_ATOMS: atom_id res chain seq x y z
N MET A 1 1.18 -9.97 3.63
CA MET A 1 0.89 -8.76 4.40
C MET A 1 -0.44 -8.20 3.92
N SER A 2 -1.37 -7.84 4.81
CA SER A 2 -2.65 -7.24 4.42
C SER A 2 -2.68 -5.74 4.69
N PHE A 3 -3.40 -5.03 3.84
CA PHE A 3 -3.66 -3.59 3.93
C PHE A 3 -5.15 -3.32 3.83
N ALA A 4 -5.62 -2.35 4.60
CA ALA A 4 -6.88 -1.66 4.35
C ALA A 4 -6.65 -0.16 4.59
N ALA A 5 -6.92 0.67 3.58
CA ALA A 5 -6.77 2.12 3.68
C ALA A 5 -7.92 2.82 2.96
N LYS A 6 -8.36 3.95 3.49
CA LYS A 6 -9.31 4.83 2.82
C LYS A 6 -8.52 5.94 2.12
N ILE A 7 -8.58 5.95 0.80
CA ILE A 7 -7.81 6.84 -0.07
C ILE A 7 -8.77 7.77 -0.78
N ASP A 8 -8.35 9.02 -1.00
CA ASP A 8 -9.03 10.02 -1.81
C ASP A 8 -7.94 10.70 -2.64
N GLY A 9 -7.98 10.58 -3.96
CA GLY A 9 -6.82 10.88 -4.81
C GLY A 9 -5.83 9.73 -4.85
N SER A 10 -4.54 10.02 -4.77
CA SER A 10 -3.47 9.07 -5.05
C SER A 10 -2.28 9.20 -4.11
N ASP A 11 -1.73 8.04 -3.77
CA ASP A 11 -0.65 7.90 -2.82
C ASP A 11 0.29 6.78 -3.25
N SER A 12 1.49 6.77 -2.67
CA SER A 12 2.41 5.64 -2.76
C SER A 12 2.64 5.03 -1.38
N ILE A 13 2.55 3.71 -1.30
CA ILE A 13 2.99 2.95 -0.13
C ILE A 13 4.40 2.45 -0.41
N HIS A 14 5.30 2.85 0.47
CA HIS A 14 6.69 2.46 0.45
C HIS A 14 6.93 1.40 1.51
N ILE A 15 7.70 0.37 1.16
CA ILE A 15 8.00 -0.76 2.02
C ILE A 15 9.48 -1.05 1.92
N GLU A 16 10.20 -0.96 3.04
CA GLU A 16 11.63 -1.25 3.12
C GLU A 16 11.95 -1.89 4.48
N GLY A 17 12.49 -3.11 4.46
CA GLY A 17 12.76 -3.88 5.68
C GLY A 17 11.50 -4.14 6.49
N ASP A 18 11.43 -3.57 7.71
CA ASP A 18 10.29 -3.63 8.61
C ASP A 18 9.44 -2.35 8.60
N LYS A 19 9.72 -1.41 7.69
CA LYS A 19 9.06 -0.10 7.65
C LYS A 19 8.07 0.00 6.51
N VAL A 20 6.94 0.65 6.80
CA VAL A 20 5.93 1.04 5.82
C VAL A 20 5.61 2.51 6.01
N TRP A 21 5.53 3.28 4.93
CA TRP A 21 5.11 4.68 4.98
C TRP A 21 4.40 5.10 3.70
N TYR A 22 3.70 6.23 3.76
CA TYR A 22 3.07 6.86 2.62
C TYR A 22 3.92 8.02 2.08
N ILE A 23 3.84 8.20 0.76
CA ILE A 23 4.09 9.46 0.08
C ILE A 23 2.77 9.89 -0.58
N HIS A 24 2.29 11.06 -0.20
CA HIS A 24 1.05 11.65 -0.70
C HIS A 24 1.26 12.43 -1.99
N HIS A 25 0.34 12.30 -2.94
CA HIS A 25 0.43 12.99 -4.24
C HIS A 25 -0.66 14.03 -4.44
N ASP A 26 -1.93 13.71 -4.16
CA ASP A 26 -3.05 14.63 -4.41
C ASP A 26 -4.29 14.34 -3.56
N TRP A 27 -5.19 15.34 -3.53
CA TRP A 27 -6.44 15.39 -2.75
C TRP A 27 -6.25 15.35 -1.23
N ASP A 28 -6.87 14.39 -0.55
CA ASP A 28 -6.88 14.32 0.90
C ASP A 28 -5.91 13.24 1.38
N LEU A 29 -5.21 13.51 2.49
CA LEU A 29 -4.31 12.54 3.09
C LEU A 29 -5.06 11.22 3.41
N PRO A 30 -4.43 10.04 3.25
CA PRO A 30 -5.00 8.75 3.62
C PRO A 30 -5.72 8.77 4.98
N GLY A 31 -7.00 8.40 4.96
CA GLY A 31 -7.86 8.35 6.14
C GLY A 31 -8.36 9.70 6.68
N ARG A 32 -8.06 10.82 6.00
CA ARG A 32 -8.45 12.18 6.40
C ARG A 32 -9.54 12.81 5.53
N ASN A 33 -10.10 12.07 4.58
CA ASN A 33 -11.14 12.55 3.67
C ASN A 33 -12.26 13.30 4.41
N GLY A 34 -12.52 14.56 4.04
CA GLY A 34 -13.59 15.36 4.65
C GLY A 34 -13.49 15.52 6.18
N GLY A 35 -12.28 15.40 6.74
CA GLY A 35 -12.02 15.52 8.19
C GLY A 35 -12.20 14.23 8.98
N THR A 36 -12.37 13.07 8.32
CA THR A 36 -12.37 11.77 9.02
C THR A 36 -11.00 11.45 9.63
N LYS A 37 -10.96 10.41 10.45
CA LYS A 37 -9.73 9.89 11.07
C LYS A 37 -9.69 8.38 10.97
N ASP A 38 -9.94 7.88 9.76
CA ASP A 38 -9.96 6.46 9.47
C ASP A 38 -8.51 5.93 9.48
N PRO A 39 -8.18 4.90 10.29
CA PRO A 39 -6.83 4.37 10.30
C PRO A 39 -6.54 3.58 9.02
N THR A 40 -5.25 3.51 8.65
CA THR A 40 -4.77 2.43 7.79
C THR A 40 -4.59 1.19 8.66
N TYR A 41 -5.06 0.04 8.19
CA TYR A 41 -4.83 -1.25 8.83
C TYR A 41 -3.69 -1.97 8.11
N ILE A 42 -2.62 -2.32 8.83
CA ILE A 42 -1.50 -3.12 8.31
C ILE A 42 -1.43 -4.41 9.12
N ASN A 43 -1.66 -5.55 8.47
CA ASN A 43 -1.81 -6.86 9.14
C ASN A 43 -2.84 -6.83 10.30
N GLY A 44 -3.88 -6.00 10.17
CA GLY A 44 -4.91 -5.80 11.19
C GLY A 44 -4.54 -4.82 12.31
N ALA A 45 -3.30 -4.34 12.39
CA ALA A 45 -2.91 -3.29 13.32
C ALA A 45 -3.29 -1.91 12.77
N GLU A 46 -3.89 -1.09 13.62
CA GLU A 46 -4.24 0.30 13.28
C GLU A 46 -3.00 1.18 13.26
N TRP A 47 -2.90 1.98 12.19
CA TRP A 47 -1.91 3.01 12.03
C TRP A 47 -2.60 4.29 11.56
N GLN A 48 -2.52 5.33 12.38
CA GLN A 48 -2.95 6.67 12.03
C GLN A 48 -1.68 7.50 11.81
N PRO A 49 -1.29 7.75 10.55
CA PRO A 49 -0.03 8.40 10.29
C PRO A 49 -0.03 9.85 10.78
N ASN A 50 1.11 10.27 11.33
CA ASN A 50 1.45 11.68 11.42
C ASN A 50 2.08 12.12 10.11
N TRP A 51 1.82 13.35 9.69
CA TRP A 51 2.23 13.85 8.39
C TRP A 51 3.16 15.05 8.51
N ASP A 52 4.24 15.04 7.73
CA ASP A 52 5.15 16.16 7.48
C ASP A 52 5.12 16.48 5.98
N GLY A 53 4.28 17.45 5.63
CA GLY A 53 3.90 17.71 4.24
C GLY A 53 3.30 16.46 3.59
N ASN A 54 3.93 16.00 2.51
CA ASN A 54 3.48 14.82 1.76
C ASN A 54 4.05 13.50 2.31
N ASN A 55 4.86 13.52 3.35
CA ASN A 55 5.45 12.31 3.91
C ASN A 55 4.74 11.92 5.19
N SER A 56 4.38 10.64 5.33
CA SER A 56 3.94 10.14 6.62
C SER A 56 5.14 9.75 7.50
N ASP A 57 4.89 9.61 8.80
CA ASP A 57 5.75 8.81 9.66
C ASP A 57 5.80 7.34 9.21
N LYS A 58 6.71 6.55 9.81
CA LYS A 58 6.89 5.14 9.43
C LYS A 58 6.14 4.25 10.40
N PHE A 59 5.29 3.37 9.88
CA PHE A 59 4.80 2.22 10.60
C PHE A 59 5.90 1.15 10.68
N THR A 60 6.04 0.51 11.84
CA THR A 60 6.97 -0.61 12.04
C THR A 60 6.19 -1.91 12.13
N LEU A 61 6.49 -2.85 11.23
CA LEU A 61 5.92 -4.18 11.24
C LEU A 61 6.36 -4.93 12.49
N THR A 62 5.42 -5.61 13.15
CA THR A 62 5.69 -6.45 14.33
C THR A 62 6.43 -7.74 13.97
N SER A 63 6.33 -8.17 12.72
CA SER A 63 7.11 -9.26 12.14
C SER A 63 7.83 -8.73 10.91
N PRO A 64 9.17 -8.84 10.83
CA PRO A 64 9.92 -8.37 9.68
C PRO A 64 9.51 -9.13 8.43
N LEU A 65 9.64 -8.48 7.27
CA LEU A 65 9.47 -9.17 5.99
C LEU A 65 10.53 -10.27 5.88
N PRO A 66 10.22 -11.41 5.22
CA PRO A 66 11.16 -12.51 5.20
C PRO A 66 12.44 -12.12 4.44
N SER A 67 13.60 -12.54 4.96
CA SER A 67 14.91 -11.92 4.68
C SER A 67 15.52 -12.22 3.31
N ASP A 68 15.03 -13.24 2.60
CA ASP A 68 15.83 -13.86 1.54
C ASP A 68 15.27 -13.65 0.13
N SER A 69 16.16 -13.15 -0.74
CA SER A 69 16.26 -13.27 -2.22
C SER A 69 15.15 -12.73 -3.10
N GLU A 70 15.53 -11.89 -4.08
CA GLU A 70 14.78 -11.51 -5.31
C GLU A 70 13.30 -11.89 -5.29
N ARG A 71 12.48 -11.00 -4.72
CA ARG A 71 11.06 -11.24 -4.54
C ARG A 71 10.32 -10.41 -5.56
N THR A 72 9.70 -11.06 -6.53
CA THR A 72 8.65 -10.38 -7.29
C THR A 72 7.52 -10.06 -6.32
N LEU A 73 7.23 -8.77 -6.21
CA LEU A 73 6.09 -8.27 -5.44
C LEU A 73 4.83 -8.76 -6.16
N LYS A 74 3.93 -9.39 -5.40
CA LYS A 74 2.60 -9.75 -5.90
C LYS A 74 1.56 -9.01 -5.08
N ILE A 75 0.56 -8.49 -5.79
CA ILE A 75 -0.61 -7.87 -5.19
C ILE A 75 -1.77 -8.81 -5.46
N ASP A 76 -2.39 -9.28 -4.38
CA ASP A 76 -3.64 -9.99 -4.44
C ASP A 76 -4.70 -9.04 -3.87
N VAL A 77 -5.57 -8.49 -4.71
CA VAL A 77 -6.65 -7.60 -4.25
C VAL A 77 -7.73 -8.46 -3.61
N LEU A 78 -7.97 -8.23 -2.32
CA LEU A 78 -8.80 -9.11 -1.49
C LEU A 78 -10.26 -8.67 -1.47
N LYS A 79 -10.53 -7.36 -1.48
CA LYS A 79 -11.88 -6.80 -1.49
C LYS A 79 -11.86 -5.29 -1.72
N LEU A 80 -12.57 -4.78 -2.71
CA LEU A 80 -12.88 -3.36 -2.80
C LEU A 80 -14.23 -3.17 -2.09
N GLY A 81 -14.24 -2.52 -0.93
CA GLY A 81 -15.44 -2.36 -0.10
C GLY A 81 -16.37 -1.27 -0.65
N GLY A 82 -17.63 -1.63 -0.93
CA GLY A 82 -18.70 -0.81 -1.52
C GLY A 82 -19.18 0.38 -0.66
N ASP A 83 -20.04 1.28 -1.19
CA ASP A 83 -21.40 0.95 -1.63
C ASP A 83 -21.78 1.37 -3.07
N ALA A 84 -22.56 0.50 -3.71
CA ALA A 84 -23.32 0.64 -4.97
C ALA A 84 -22.65 0.36 -6.33
N LEU A 85 -21.33 0.38 -6.50
CA LEU A 85 -20.68 -0.09 -7.74
C LEU A 85 -19.28 -0.64 -7.40
N PRO A 86 -18.70 -1.58 -8.18
CA PRO A 86 -17.28 -1.94 -8.04
C PRO A 86 -16.44 -0.72 -8.47
N ARG A 87 -16.20 0.19 -7.53
CA ARG A 87 -15.41 1.42 -7.69
C ARG A 87 -14.13 1.30 -6.88
N GLY A 88 -13.05 1.79 -7.47
CA GLY A 88 -11.73 1.18 -7.34
C GLY A 88 -11.74 -0.17 -8.05
N LYS A 89 -11.23 -0.25 -9.28
CA LYS A 89 -10.94 -1.54 -9.91
C LYS A 89 -9.60 -2.03 -9.39
N ASP A 90 -9.34 -3.34 -9.41
CA ASP A 90 -8.01 -3.91 -9.13
C ASP A 90 -6.88 -3.19 -9.89
N SER A 91 -7.21 -2.54 -11.02
CA SER A 91 -6.31 -1.73 -11.84
C SER A 91 -5.74 -0.47 -11.18
N ASN A 92 -6.31 -0.03 -10.06
CA ASN A 92 -5.93 1.22 -9.41
C ASN A 92 -4.82 1.04 -8.36
N ILE A 93 -4.38 -0.21 -8.14
CA ILE A 93 -3.17 -0.50 -7.36
C ILE A 93 -2.11 -1.03 -8.33
N THR A 94 -0.97 -0.35 -8.41
CA THR A 94 0.12 -0.72 -9.32
C THR A 94 1.44 -0.85 -8.58
N ILE A 95 2.27 -1.79 -9.03
CA ILE A 95 3.66 -1.92 -8.58
C ILE A 95 4.50 -0.93 -9.36
N ARG A 96 4.99 0.12 -8.70
CA ARG A 96 5.91 1.09 -9.30
C ARG A 96 7.37 0.66 -9.18
N GLN A 97 7.69 -0.09 -8.12
CA GLN A 97 9.04 -0.59 -7.87
C GLN A 97 8.99 -1.94 -7.16
N ASN A 98 9.65 -2.95 -7.73
CA ASN A 98 9.93 -4.22 -7.05
C ASN A 98 11.13 -4.07 -6.11
N PRO A 99 11.17 -4.78 -4.98
CA PRO A 99 12.34 -4.78 -4.12
C PRO A 99 13.42 -5.70 -4.67
N ILE A 100 14.49 -5.09 -5.13
CA ILE A 100 15.65 -5.79 -5.66
C ILE A 100 16.89 -5.40 -4.85
N ALA A 101 17.95 -6.19 -4.94
CA ALA A 101 19.18 -5.88 -4.21
C ALA A 101 19.72 -4.48 -4.53
N ALA A 102 19.57 -4.03 -5.78
CA ALA A 102 20.02 -2.70 -6.23
C ALA A 102 19.28 -1.51 -5.59
N ASN A 103 18.09 -1.72 -5.01
CA ASN A 103 17.33 -0.67 -4.32
C ASN A 103 17.14 -0.98 -2.82
N ASN A 104 18.05 -1.75 -2.22
CA ASN A 104 17.97 -2.17 -0.82
C ASN A 104 16.65 -2.88 -0.47
N TYR A 105 16.07 -3.59 -1.45
CA TYR A 105 14.78 -4.25 -1.32
C TYR A 105 13.65 -3.29 -0.95
N HIS A 106 13.70 -2.07 -1.47
CA HIS A 106 12.64 -1.09 -1.35
C HIS A 106 11.55 -1.35 -2.41
N ALA A 107 10.32 -1.58 -1.97
CA ALA A 107 9.16 -1.72 -2.83
C ALA A 107 8.27 -0.47 -2.77
N VAL A 108 7.67 -0.14 -3.92
CA VAL A 108 6.73 0.98 -4.03
C VAL A 108 5.47 0.51 -4.73
N LEU A 109 4.36 0.67 -4.02
CA LEU A 109 3.01 0.50 -4.52
C LEU A 109 2.40 1.87 -4.75
N HIS A 110 1.58 2.02 -5.78
CA HIS A 110 0.80 3.22 -6.02
C HIS A 110 -0.68 2.88 -6.02
N ILE A 111 -1.46 3.67 -5.30
CA ILE A 111 -2.90 3.56 -5.20
C ILE A 111 -3.50 4.84 -5.79
N ASP A 112 -4.46 4.71 -6.69
CA ASP A 112 -5.07 5.83 -7.42
C ASP A 112 -6.61 5.77 -7.41
N ASP A 113 -7.23 6.62 -6.61
CA ASP A 113 -8.68 6.80 -6.50
C ASP A 113 -9.22 7.94 -7.38
N ASN A 114 -8.38 8.60 -8.20
CA ASN A 114 -8.81 9.76 -9.00
C ASN A 114 -9.89 9.45 -10.06
N ASN A 115 -10.11 8.18 -10.37
CA ASN A 115 -11.06 7.76 -11.41
C ASN A 115 -12.52 7.72 -10.92
N ASP A 116 -12.74 7.79 -9.61
CA ASP A 116 -14.06 7.75 -8.99
C ASP A 116 -14.23 8.96 -8.03
N PRO A 117 -15.45 9.52 -7.89
CA PRO A 117 -15.66 10.65 -7.00
C PRO A 117 -15.69 10.21 -5.53
N GLY A 118 -14.94 10.94 -4.69
CA GLY A 118 -14.88 10.73 -3.24
C GLY A 118 -13.97 9.57 -2.84
N ALA A 119 -13.80 9.39 -1.53
CA ALA A 119 -12.82 8.45 -0.99
C ALA A 119 -13.32 7.01 -0.90
N HIS A 120 -12.49 6.05 -1.32
CA HIS A 120 -12.80 4.62 -1.28
C HIS A 120 -11.85 3.79 -0.41
N TRP A 121 -12.35 2.65 0.06
CA TRP A 121 -11.55 1.66 0.79
C TRP A 121 -10.83 0.72 -0.18
N PHE A 122 -9.51 0.71 -0.12
CA PHE A 122 -8.63 -0.24 -0.80
C PHE A 122 -8.21 -1.33 0.19
N ILE A 123 -8.65 -2.57 -0.05
CA ILE A 123 -8.28 -3.74 0.77
C ILE A 123 -7.59 -4.78 -0.10
N PHE A 124 -6.31 -4.98 0.16
CA PHE A 124 -5.46 -5.86 -0.64
C PHE A 124 -4.43 -6.55 0.25
N SER A 125 -3.81 -7.58 -0.31
CA SER A 125 -2.63 -8.19 0.28
C SER A 125 -1.44 -8.08 -0.65
N VAL A 126 -0.30 -7.92 -0.01
CA VAL A 126 1.01 -7.96 -0.61
C VAL A 126 1.66 -9.28 -0.23
N SER A 127 2.07 -10.03 -1.24
CA SER A 127 2.82 -11.26 -1.09
C SER A 127 4.14 -11.17 -1.86
N TRP A 128 5.05 -12.06 -1.50
CA TRP A 128 6.37 -12.17 -2.10
C TRP A 128 6.46 -13.55 -2.72
N SER A 129 6.78 -13.64 -4.01
CA SER A 129 7.08 -14.92 -4.63
C SER A 129 8.53 -14.99 -5.08
N GLU A 130 9.11 -16.18 -4.95
CA GLU A 130 10.27 -16.57 -5.74
C GLU A 130 9.80 -16.72 -7.20
N GLU A 131 10.20 -15.81 -8.08
CA GLU A 131 9.92 -15.99 -9.51
C GLU A 131 11.13 -16.69 -10.14
N ASN A 132 10.97 -18.00 -10.40
CA ASN A 132 11.87 -18.87 -11.17
C ASN A 132 13.37 -18.77 -10.87
N ARG A 133 13.82 -19.46 -9.81
CA ARG A 133 15.11 -20.16 -9.91
C ARG A 133 14.95 -21.27 -10.94
N VAL A 134 15.25 -20.98 -12.20
CA VAL A 134 15.54 -22.06 -13.16
C VAL A 134 16.75 -22.79 -12.56
N ALA A 135 16.50 -24.00 -12.06
CA ALA A 135 17.56 -24.86 -11.56
C ALA A 135 18.51 -25.13 -12.73
N ASN A 136 19.73 -24.60 -12.65
CA ASN A 136 20.86 -25.02 -13.48
C ASN A 136 21.58 -26.18 -12.79
#